data_AF-A0AAU0R9H6-F1
#
_entry.id   AF-A0AAU0R9H6-F1
#
_cell.length_a   1.000
_cell.length_b   1.000
_cell.length_c   1.000
_cell.angle_alpha   90.00
_cell.angle_beta   90.00
_cell.angle_gamma   90.00
#
_symmetry.space_group_name_H-M   'P 1'
#
loop_
_entity.id
_entity.type
_entity.pdbx_description
1 polymer ?
#
loop_
_entity_poly.entity_id
_entity_poly.type
_entity_poly.pdbx_seq_one_letter_code
_entity_poly.pdbx_strand_id
1 'polypeptide(L)'
;MDIKTSIKEITRALRDRPKMFFLENPGYDTYKTYIKGFLLGLEAANDTKISLKMTLWFQKKLNIEARYHWTEMIPIHYKDKSDDELKAILLQTLIDYAEEEL
;
A
#
# COMPACT_ATOMS: atom_id res chain seq x y z
N MET A 1 15.04 -3.82 12.24
CA MET A 1 14.84 -3.56 10.80
C MET A 1 14.07 -2.27 10.69
N ASP A 2 14.54 -1.31 9.90
CA ASP A 2 13.83 -0.04 9.75
C ASP A 2 12.56 -0.22 8.89
N ILE A 3 11.58 0.67 9.10
CA ILE A 3 10.26 0.57 8.46
C ILE A 3 10.37 0.74 6.94
N LYS A 4 11.24 1.65 6.46
CA LYS A 4 11.46 1.89 5.03
C LYS A 4 11.91 0.61 4.33
N THR A 5 12.94 -0.06 4.85
CA THR A 5 13.43 -1.34 4.36
C THR A 5 12.33 -2.40 4.37
N SER A 6 11.56 -2.48 5.46
CA SER A 6 10.45 -3.45 5.58
C SER A 6 9.40 -3.27 4.47
N ILE A 7 9.00 -2.02 4.19
CA ILE A 7 8.04 -1.70 3.11
C ILE A 7 8.62 -2.03 1.74
N LYS A 8 9.90 -1.71 1.50
CA LYS A 8 10.56 -2.01 0.22
C LYS A 8 10.65 -3.51 -0.03
N GLU A 9 11.03 -4.29 0.98
CA GLU A 9 11.15 -5.74 0.88
C GLU A 9 9.81 -6.42 0.63
N ILE A 10 8.76 -6.06 1.38
CA ILE A 10 7.45 -6.68 1.17
C ILE A 10 6.89 -6.31 -0.21
N THR A 11 7.09 -5.07 -0.65
CA THR A 11 6.60 -4.62 -1.95
C THR A 11 7.31 -5.35 -3.08
N ARG A 12 8.63 -5.53 -2.97
CA ARG A 12 9.41 -6.32 -3.92
C ARG A 12 8.95 -7.79 -3.93
N ALA A 13 8.72 -8.38 -2.76
CA ALA A 13 8.28 -9.76 -2.65
C ALA A 13 6.88 -9.97 -3.28
N LEU A 14 5.95 -9.05 -3.04
CA LEU A 14 4.62 -9.09 -3.64
C LEU A 14 4.64 -8.86 -5.15
N ARG A 15 5.52 -7.98 -5.65
CA ARG A 15 5.69 -7.71 -7.09
C ARG A 15 6.32 -8.89 -7.83
N ASP A 16 7.43 -9.41 -7.31
CA ASP A 16 8.27 -10.38 -8.02
C ASP A 16 7.85 -11.83 -7.74
N ARG A 17 7.27 -12.10 -6.56
CA ARG A 17 7.02 -13.45 -6.03
C ARG A 17 5.67 -13.57 -5.32
N PRO A 18 4.54 -13.15 -5.94
CA PRO A 18 3.23 -13.16 -5.29
C PRO A 18 2.77 -14.56 -4.84
N LYS A 19 3.21 -15.62 -5.52
CA LYS A 19 2.90 -17.02 -5.18
C LYS A 19 3.44 -17.48 -3.82
N MET A 20 4.36 -16.73 -3.21
CA MET A 20 4.80 -17.00 -1.83
C MET A 20 3.73 -16.62 -0.79
N PHE A 21 2.80 -15.73 -1.16
CA PHE A 21 1.79 -15.18 -0.28
C PHE A 21 0.39 -15.67 -0.61
N PHE A 22 0.14 -16.00 -1.88
CA PHE A 22 -1.19 -16.33 -2.38
C PHE A 22 -1.16 -17.62 -3.21
N LEU A 23 -2.15 -18.48 -3.00
CA LEU A 23 -2.28 -19.77 -3.70
C LEU A 23 -2.74 -19.60 -5.16
N GLU A 24 -3.49 -18.54 -5.43
CA GLU A 24 -4.02 -18.19 -6.75
C GLU A 24 -3.51 -16.81 -7.20
N ASN A 25 -3.96 -16.31 -8.35
CA ASN A 25 -3.74 -14.92 -8.76
C ASN A 25 -4.77 -14.04 -8.04
N PRO A 26 -4.40 -13.35 -6.96
CA PRO A 26 -5.40 -12.65 -6.18
C PRO A 26 -5.73 -11.29 -6.82
N GLY A 27 -6.95 -10.84 -6.59
CA GLY A 27 -7.41 -9.52 -7.01
C GLY A 27 -6.84 -8.39 -6.14
N TYR A 28 -7.13 -7.16 -6.53
CA TYR A 28 -6.77 -5.94 -5.81
C TYR A 28 -7.19 -5.96 -4.34
N ASP A 29 -8.42 -6.39 -4.04
CA ASP A 29 -8.94 -6.37 -2.66
C ASP A 29 -8.19 -7.31 -1.71
N THR A 30 -7.67 -8.41 -2.22
CA THR A 30 -6.81 -9.33 -1.45
C THR A 30 -5.46 -8.69 -1.17
N TYR A 31 -4.83 -8.07 -2.17
CA TYR A 31 -3.60 -7.29 -1.99
C TYR A 31 -3.80 -6.16 -0.98
N LYS A 32 -4.89 -5.39 -1.11
CA LYS A 32 -5.29 -4.33 -0.20
C LYS A 32 -5.39 -4.84 1.24
N THR A 33 -6.09 -5.96 1.45
CA THR A 33 -6.27 -6.55 2.78
C THR A 33 -4.93 -7.01 3.37
N TYR A 34 -4.11 -7.67 2.56
CA TYR A 34 -2.77 -8.11 2.98
C TYR A 34 -1.89 -6.92 3.40
N ILE A 35 -1.81 -5.87 2.56
CA ILE A 35 -1.03 -4.67 2.84
C ILE A 35 -1.53 -3.95 4.11
N LYS A 36 -2.85 -3.83 4.30
CA LYS A 36 -3.38 -3.27 5.55
C LYS A 36 -2.93 -4.06 6.78
N GLY A 37 -3.02 -5.38 6.73
CA GLY A 37 -2.55 -6.25 7.82
C GLY A 37 -1.05 -6.07 8.09
N PHE A 38 -0.24 -6.02 7.05
CA PHE A 38 1.19 -5.75 7.15
C PHE A 38 1.49 -4.40 7.81
N LEU A 39 0.85 -3.32 7.36
CA LEU A 39 1.06 -1.98 7.94
C LEU A 39 0.62 -1.91 9.40
N LEU A 40 -0.51 -2.53 9.76
CA LEU A 40 -0.95 -2.62 11.15
C LEU A 40 0.07 -3.35 12.04
N GLY A 41 0.69 -4.42 11.52
CA GLY A 41 1.77 -5.12 12.21
C GLY A 41 3.00 -4.24 12.42
N LEU A 42 3.40 -3.46 11.40
CA LEU A 42 4.49 -2.49 11.53
C LEU A 42 4.16 -1.38 12.53
N GLU A 43 2.93 -0.87 12.52
CA GLU A 43 2.45 0.15 13.46
C GLU A 43 2.53 -0.35 14.90
N ALA A 44 2.06 -1.57 15.16
CA ALA A 44 2.12 -2.19 16.47
C ALA A 44 3.56 -2.45 16.95
N ALA A 45 4.45 -2.89 16.05
CA ALA A 45 5.83 -3.21 16.41
C ALA A 45 6.72 -1.97 16.65
N ASN A 46 6.37 -0.81 16.07
CA ASN A 46 7.21 0.38 16.09
C ASN A 46 6.53 1.61 16.75
N ASP A 47 5.37 1.43 17.37
CA ASP A 47 4.55 2.51 17.96
C ASP A 47 4.41 3.73 17.03
N THR A 48 3.91 3.49 15.82
CA THR A 48 3.78 4.52 14.78
C THR A 48 2.37 4.55 14.20
N LYS A 49 2.04 5.64 13.51
CA LYS A 49 0.74 5.86 12.83
C LYS A 49 0.92 5.96 11.32
N ILE A 50 1.62 4.98 10.74
CA ILE A 50 2.03 5.02 9.34
C ILE A 50 0.85 5.02 8.37
N SER A 51 -0.20 4.28 8.68
CA SER A 51 -1.42 4.18 7.86
C SER A 51 -2.11 5.55 7.76
N LEU A 52 -2.14 6.29 8.88
CA LEU A 52 -2.66 7.66 8.92
C LEU A 52 -1.74 8.62 8.16
N LYS A 53 -0.43 8.59 8.42
CA LYS A 53 0.55 9.46 7.73
C LYS A 53 0.51 9.26 6.22
N MET A 54 0.46 8.01 5.78
CA MET A 54 0.38 7.67 4.36
C MET A 54 -0.96 8.07 3.74
N THR A 55 -2.06 8.00 4.50
CA THR A 55 -3.36 8.55 4.06
C THR A 55 -3.27 10.04 3.80
N LEU A 56 -2.69 10.80 4.72
CA LEU A 56 -2.52 12.25 4.57
C LEU A 56 -1.54 12.61 3.44
N TRP A 57 -0.44 11.88 3.33
CA TRP A 57 0.53 12.05 2.25
C TRP A 57 -0.11 11.78 0.88
N PHE A 58 -0.88 10.70 0.74
CA PHE A 58 -1.54 10.34 -0.53
C PHE A 58 -2.58 11.39 -0.95
N GLN A 59 -3.37 11.88 0.01
CA GLN A 59 -4.30 12.99 -0.22
C GLN A 59 -3.59 14.25 -0.72
N LYS A 60 -2.48 14.62 -0.07
CA LYS A 60 -1.65 15.76 -0.48
C LYS A 60 -1.04 15.54 -1.86
N LYS A 61 -0.52 14.34 -2.15
CA LYS A 61 0.14 13.98 -3.41
C LYS A 61 -0.81 14.13 -4.61
N LEU A 62 -2.07 13.75 -4.43
CA LEU A 62 -3.10 13.81 -5.48
C LEU A 62 -3.95 15.09 -5.42
N ASN A 63 -3.70 15.99 -4.47
CA ASN A 63 -4.51 17.17 -4.21
C ASN A 63 -6.02 16.83 -4.07
N ILE A 64 -6.32 15.79 -3.29
CA ILE A 64 -7.68 15.33 -2.99
C ILE A 64 -7.99 15.48 -1.50
N GLU A 65 -9.25 15.76 -1.18
CA GLU A 65 -9.76 15.73 0.18
C GLU A 65 -10.78 14.60 0.32
N ALA A 66 -10.50 13.62 1.18
CA ALA A 66 -11.34 12.45 1.34
C ALA A 66 -11.30 11.90 2.76
N ARG A 67 -12.42 11.31 3.21
CA ARG A 67 -12.54 10.69 4.54
C ARG A 67 -12.16 9.19 4.56
N TYR A 68 -11.71 8.67 3.43
CA TYR A 68 -11.37 7.26 3.27
C TYR A 68 -9.90 6.98 3.62
N HIS A 69 -9.55 5.72 3.81
CA HIS A 69 -8.15 5.31 3.89
C HIS A 69 -7.54 5.31 2.47
N TRP A 70 -6.24 5.60 2.31
CA TRP A 70 -5.60 5.72 0.98
C TRP A 70 -5.85 4.50 0.07
N THR A 71 -5.84 3.28 0.62
CA THR A 71 -6.14 2.07 -0.15
C THR A 71 -7.54 2.02 -0.74
N GLU A 72 -8.53 2.67 -0.12
CA GLU A 72 -9.87 2.77 -0.68
C GLU A 72 -9.95 3.90 -1.71
N MET A 73 -9.07 4.90 -1.63
CA MET A 73 -9.02 5.99 -2.59
C MET A 73 -8.47 5.57 -3.95
N ILE A 74 -7.58 4.58 -4.00
CA ILE A 74 -6.96 4.10 -5.25
C ILE A 74 -8.02 3.70 -6.30
N PRO A 75 -8.95 2.77 -6.05
CA PRO A 75 -9.95 2.41 -7.06
C PRO A 75 -10.94 3.55 -7.36
N ILE A 76 -11.14 4.49 -6.43
CA ILE A 76 -12.00 5.67 -6.63
C ILE A 76 -11.33 6.66 -7.60
N HIS A 77 -10.05 6.95 -7.38
CA HIS A 77 -9.29 7.91 -8.17
C HIS A 77 -8.84 7.35 -9.52
N TYR A 78 -8.54 6.06 -9.58
CA TYR A 78 -8.07 5.35 -10.77
C TYR A 78 -9.15 4.41 -11.33
N LYS A 79 -10.40 4.88 -11.40
CA LYS A 79 -11.59 4.07 -11.75
C LYS A 79 -11.54 3.34 -13.10
N ASP A 80 -10.76 3.85 -14.05
CA ASP A 80 -10.66 3.31 -15.41
C ASP A 80 -9.51 2.29 -15.55
N LYS A 81 -8.89 1.88 -14.42
CA LYS A 81 -7.77 0.94 -14.38
C LYS A 81 -8.23 -0.49 -14.16
N SER A 82 -7.53 -1.42 -14.81
CA SER A 82 -7.70 -2.85 -14.57
C SER A 82 -7.24 -3.26 -13.17
N ASP A 83 -7.67 -4.43 -12.71
CA ASP A 83 -7.26 -4.99 -11.41
C ASP A 83 -5.72 -5.09 -11.27
N ASP A 84 -5.03 -5.51 -12.33
CA ASP A 84 -3.57 -5.57 -12.38
C ASP A 84 -2.91 -4.20 -12.27
N GLU A 85 -3.46 -3.18 -12.95
CA GLU A 85 -2.98 -1.81 -12.82
C GLU A 85 -3.22 -1.24 -11.42
N LEU A 86 -4.38 -1.53 -10.80
CA LEU A 86 -4.68 -1.10 -9.43
C LEU A 86 -3.71 -1.75 -8.42
N LYS A 87 -3.37 -3.03 -8.60
CA LYS A 87 -2.34 -3.71 -7.79
C LYS A 87 -0.97 -3.05 -7.97
N ALA A 88 -0.60 -2.71 -9.20
CA ALA A 88 0.65 -2.01 -9.47
C ALA A 88 0.69 -0.63 -8.79
N ILE A 89 -0.41 0.14 -8.86
CA ILE A 89 -0.54 1.44 -8.18
C ILE A 89 -0.45 1.29 -6.66
N LEU A 90 -1.11 0.29 -6.07
CA LEU A 90 -1.04 0.02 -4.63
C LEU A 90 0.40 -0.20 -4.17
N LEU A 91 1.13 -1.08 -4.87
CA LEU A 91 2.52 -1.38 -4.56
C LEU A 91 3.42 -0.16 -4.81
N GLN A 92 3.20 0.57 -5.90
CA GLN A 92 4.00 1.76 -6.19
C GLN A 92 3.79 2.86 -5.14
N THR A 93 2.56 3.05 -4.68
CA THR A 93 2.22 4.02 -3.63
C THR A 93 2.99 3.74 -2.32
N LEU A 94 3.18 2.47 -1.95
CA LEU A 94 3.99 2.08 -0.80
C LEU A 94 5.47 2.46 -0.97
N ILE A 95 6.03 2.20 -2.16
CA ILE A 95 7.42 2.54 -2.47
C ILE A 95 7.62 4.06 -2.43
N ASP A 96 6.74 4.80 -3.11
CA ASP A 96 6.84 6.26 -3.20
C ASP A 96 6.77 6.89 -1.80
N TYR A 97 5.84 6.45 -0.96
CA TYR A 97 5.78 6.90 0.44
C TYR A 97 7.06 6.54 1.22
N ALA A 98 7.55 5.31 1.08
CA ALA A 98 8.76 4.89 1.78
C ALA A 98 10.01 5.65 1.32
N GLU A 99 10.08 6.08 0.06
CA GLU A 99 11.20 6.89 -0.42
C GLU A 99 11.10 8.35 0.02
N GLU A 100 9.90 8.92 0.03
CA GLU A 100 9.66 10.35 0.29
C GLU A 100 9.59 10.70 1.79
N GLU A 101 9.06 9.80 2.63
CA GLU A 101 8.64 10.14 4.01
C GLU A 101 9.30 9.30 5.11
N LEU A 102 10.04 8.23 4.78
CA LEU A 102 10.71 7.33 5.72
C LEU A 102 12.22 7.28 5.50
#